data_AF-A0A6G8NE59-F1
#
_entry.id   AF-A0A6G8NE59-F1
#
_cell.length_a   1.000
_cell.length_b   1.000
_cell.length_c   1.000
_cell.angle_alpha   90.00
_cell.angle_beta   90.00
_cell.angle_gamma   90.00
#
_symmetry.space_group_name_H-M   'P 1'
#
loop_
_entity.id
_entity.type
_entity.pdbx_description
1 polymer ?
#
loop_
_entity_poly.entity_id
_entity_poly.type
_entity_poly.pdbx_seq_one_letter_code
_entity_poly.pdbx_strand_id
1 'polypeptide(L)'
;MIPVTILTGFLGSGKTTLLKRILNDQHGMKIAVIENEFGEENIDNEILVQETNEQIIQMSNGCICCTIRGDLARALEDLADRKKAGTLNFDRVVIETTGLANPGPVAQTFFMDNTVADEFLLDAIITLVDAKHANHQLDEHEVVQRQVGFADRLFITKSDLVDAAALDALKHRLVHMNPRAAIKVVNFGDADIKEIFDLRGFNLNSKLEIDPDFLAEDDHDHDHAAHDHAHDDDHDHATCGHDHSHDHEHGHANHHHAHHDDKIKSFVFRSDRAFDPNRLEDFLGGILQIYGERLLRYKGVLFMKGVDRKVVFQGVHQMMGSDLAAKWQPIEKKNSKMVFIGIELPQDLIIDGLTACLV
;
A
#
# COMPACT_ATOMS: atom_id res chain seq x y z
N MET A 1 20.25 -12.33 -0.61
CA MET A 1 18.93 -12.06 -1.22
C MET A 1 19.03 -10.84 -2.12
N ILE A 2 18.40 -10.91 -3.29
CA ILE A 2 18.33 -9.86 -4.29
C ILE A 2 17.05 -9.06 -4.09
N PRO A 3 17.10 -7.73 -3.91
CA PRO A 3 15.90 -6.93 -3.73
C PRO A 3 15.06 -6.88 -5.02
N VAL A 4 13.74 -6.98 -4.85
CA VAL A 4 12.76 -6.92 -5.94
C VAL A 4 11.75 -5.82 -5.67
N THR A 5 11.55 -4.92 -6.64
CA THR A 5 10.54 -3.87 -6.55
C THR A 5 9.42 -4.16 -7.54
N ILE A 6 8.17 -4.14 -7.07
CA ILE A 6 7.00 -4.22 -7.94
C ILE A 6 6.59 -2.79 -8.32
N LEU A 7 6.62 -2.47 -9.60
CA LEU A 7 6.11 -1.22 -10.15
C LEU A 7 4.70 -1.45 -10.69
N THR A 8 3.74 -0.71 -10.14
CA THR A 8 2.32 -0.79 -10.51
C THR A 8 1.70 0.60 -10.66
N GLY A 9 0.44 0.65 -11.06
CA GLY A 9 -0.30 1.88 -11.33
C GLY A 9 -1.14 1.74 -12.59
N PHE A 10 -2.25 2.48 -12.66
CA PHE A 10 -3.25 2.32 -13.73
C PHE A 10 -2.70 2.66 -15.13
N LEU A 11 -3.47 2.36 -16.18
CA LEU A 11 -3.05 2.64 -17.56
C LEU A 11 -2.74 4.13 -17.73
N GLY A 12 -1.64 4.43 -18.43
CA GLY A 12 -1.23 5.81 -18.70
C GLY A 12 -0.61 6.57 -17.52
N SER A 13 -0.44 5.95 -16.34
CA SER A 13 0.17 6.58 -15.15
C SER A 13 1.65 6.95 -15.29
N GLY A 14 2.33 6.46 -16.33
CA GLY A 14 3.74 6.75 -16.62
C GLY A 14 4.72 5.64 -16.21
N LYS A 15 4.25 4.39 -16.03
CA LYS A 15 5.10 3.23 -15.68
C LYS A 15 6.23 3.01 -16.68
N THR A 16 5.91 2.87 -17.97
CA THR A 16 6.88 2.71 -19.05
C THR A 16 7.89 3.87 -19.11
N THR A 17 7.44 5.10 -18.85
CA THR A 17 8.33 6.29 -18.80
C THR A 17 9.32 6.20 -17.64
N LEU A 18 8.83 5.83 -16.45
CA LEU A 18 9.70 5.62 -15.30
C LEU A 18 10.66 4.46 -15.52
N LEU A 19 10.20 3.34 -16.09
CA LEU A 19 11.02 2.17 -16.38
C LEU A 19 12.15 2.51 -17.36
N LYS A 20 11.84 3.20 -18.47
CA LYS A 20 12.86 3.71 -19.42
C LYS A 20 13.88 4.59 -18.74
N ARG A 21 13.44 5.45 -17.84
CA ARG A 21 14.36 6.32 -17.11
C ARG A 21 15.27 5.52 -16.18
N ILE A 22 14.71 4.56 -15.45
CA ILE A 22 15.48 3.64 -14.62
C ILE A 22 16.56 2.96 -15.46
N LEU A 23 16.24 2.45 -16.64
CA LEU A 23 17.21 1.74 -17.49
C LEU A 23 18.28 2.66 -18.14
N ASN A 24 17.95 3.93 -18.39
CA ASN A 24 18.84 4.85 -19.11
C ASN A 24 19.72 5.72 -18.21
N ASP A 25 19.32 5.98 -16.96
CA ASP A 25 20.09 6.84 -16.06
C ASP A 25 21.36 6.15 -15.54
N GLN A 26 22.45 6.90 -15.40
CA GLN A 26 23.71 6.38 -14.86
C GLN A 26 23.68 6.33 -13.33
N HIS A 27 22.81 5.50 -12.78
CA HIS A 27 22.69 5.30 -11.34
C HIS A 27 23.67 4.25 -10.79
N GLY A 28 24.41 3.55 -11.66
CA GLY A 28 25.49 2.62 -11.28
C GLY A 28 25.03 1.30 -10.67
N MET A 29 23.73 1.01 -10.73
CA MET A 29 23.15 -0.28 -10.32
C MET A 29 22.85 -1.09 -11.57
N LYS A 30 22.92 -2.42 -11.49
CA LYS A 30 22.50 -3.29 -12.59
C LYS A 30 21.10 -3.81 -12.31
N ILE A 31 20.14 -3.53 -13.19
CA ILE A 31 18.74 -3.85 -12.94
C ILE A 31 18.28 -4.90 -13.95
N ALA A 32 17.67 -5.98 -13.46
CA ALA A 32 16.91 -6.89 -14.30
C ALA A 32 15.44 -6.49 -14.29
N VAL A 33 14.80 -6.44 -15.46
CA VAL A 33 13.39 -6.08 -15.57
C VAL A 33 12.57 -7.27 -16.03
N ILE A 34 11.45 -7.50 -15.33
CA ILE A 34 10.41 -8.45 -15.71
C ILE A 34 9.16 -7.64 -16.03
N GLU A 35 8.69 -7.74 -17.27
CA GLU A 35 7.42 -7.16 -17.69
C GLU A 35 6.34 -8.24 -17.59
N ASN A 36 5.42 -8.07 -16.64
CA ASN A 36 4.27 -8.94 -16.47
C ASN A 36 3.07 -8.32 -17.22
N GLU A 37 3.00 -8.57 -18.54
CA GLU A 37 1.90 -8.13 -19.40
C GLU A 37 0.74 -9.15 -19.49
N PHE A 38 -0.48 -8.62 -19.63
CA PHE A 38 -1.69 -9.36 -20.00
C PHE A 38 -2.20 -8.75 -21.32
N GLY A 39 -2.06 -9.45 -22.44
CA GLY A 39 -2.55 -8.98 -23.76
C GLY A 39 -1.74 -9.53 -24.95
N GLU A 40 -2.33 -9.55 -26.15
CA GLU A 40 -1.71 -10.09 -27.38
C GLU A 40 -0.95 -9.05 -28.23
N GLU A 41 -1.07 -7.75 -27.94
CA GLU A 41 -0.45 -6.70 -28.76
C GLU A 41 0.52 -5.86 -27.94
N ASN A 42 1.77 -5.85 -28.41
CA ASN A 42 2.89 -5.24 -27.72
C ASN A 42 3.38 -4.02 -28.52
N ILE A 43 2.99 -2.82 -28.08
CA ILE A 43 3.43 -1.55 -28.70
C ILE A 43 4.65 -0.98 -27.97
N ASP A 44 4.83 -1.33 -26.68
CA ASP A 44 5.89 -0.75 -25.84
C ASP A 44 7.27 -1.42 -26.02
N ASN A 45 7.32 -2.66 -26.54
CA ASN A 45 8.53 -3.43 -26.83
C ASN A 45 9.54 -2.69 -27.71
N GLU A 46 9.07 -1.96 -28.72
CA GLU A 46 9.95 -1.30 -29.69
C GLU A 46 10.70 -0.11 -29.07
N ILE A 47 10.23 0.39 -27.93
CA ILE A 47 10.72 1.63 -27.31
C ILE A 47 11.72 1.35 -26.16
N LEU A 48 11.76 0.13 -25.62
CA LEU A 48 12.66 -0.24 -24.50
C LEU A 48 13.92 -0.97 -24.94
N VAL A 49 13.90 -1.63 -26.11
CA VAL A 49 14.96 -2.55 -26.56
C VAL A 49 16.12 -1.85 -27.29
N GLN A 50 16.06 -0.54 -27.53
CA GLN A 50 16.94 0.06 -28.55
C GLN A 50 18.35 0.49 -28.12
N GLU A 51 18.71 0.70 -26.84
CA GLU A 51 20.03 1.33 -26.55
C GLU A 51 20.81 0.90 -25.29
N THR A 52 20.38 -0.05 -24.46
CA THR A 52 21.09 -0.37 -23.20
C THR A 52 21.65 -1.80 -23.12
N ASN A 53 22.77 -1.95 -22.38
CA ASN A 53 23.45 -3.23 -22.08
C ASN A 53 22.67 -4.10 -21.06
N GLU A 54 21.36 -3.90 -20.95
CA GLU A 54 20.50 -4.45 -19.89
C GLU A 54 19.52 -5.47 -20.46
N GLN A 55 19.26 -6.55 -19.72
CA GLN A 55 18.44 -7.67 -20.19
C GLN A 55 17.01 -7.54 -19.67
N ILE A 56 16.07 -7.35 -20.61
CA ILE A 56 14.64 -7.41 -20.38
C ILE A 56 14.18 -8.85 -20.61
N ILE A 57 13.60 -9.48 -19.59
CA ILE A 57 13.02 -10.83 -19.71
C ILE A 57 11.51 -10.71 -19.77
N GLN A 58 10.95 -10.99 -20.95
CA GLN A 58 9.52 -10.96 -21.20
C GLN A 58 8.86 -12.28 -20.80
N MET A 59 7.69 -12.19 -20.16
CA MET A 59 6.86 -13.34 -19.85
C MET A 59 5.66 -13.38 -20.80
N SER A 60 5.35 -14.55 -21.37
CA SER A 60 4.22 -14.74 -22.30
C SER A 60 3.00 -15.36 -21.62
N ASN A 61 1.82 -14.95 -22.11
CA ASN A 61 0.48 -15.19 -21.56
C ASN A 61 0.17 -16.66 -21.17
N GLY A 62 -0.39 -16.84 -19.97
CA GLY A 62 -1.14 -18.03 -19.56
C GLY A 62 -2.41 -17.65 -18.81
N CYS A 63 -3.55 -18.29 -19.12
CA CYS A 63 -4.85 -17.96 -18.51
C CYS A 63 -4.95 -18.28 -17.01
N ILE A 64 -5.55 -17.29 -16.31
CA ILE A 64 -6.42 -17.34 -15.11
C ILE A 64 -5.77 -17.89 -13.83
N CYS A 65 -5.31 -16.95 -12.99
CA CYS A 65 -4.96 -16.98 -11.56
C CYS A 65 -3.90 -17.98 -11.04
N CYS A 66 -3.66 -19.12 -11.68
CA CYS A 66 -2.64 -20.10 -11.28
C CYS A 66 -1.33 -19.98 -12.08
N THR A 67 -1.38 -19.39 -13.27
CA THR A 67 -0.26 -19.22 -14.21
C THR A 67 0.67 -18.09 -13.79
N ILE A 68 0.13 -16.93 -13.39
CA ILE A 68 0.91 -15.72 -13.06
C ILE A 68 1.98 -16.01 -12.00
N ARG A 69 1.60 -16.66 -10.89
CA ARG A 69 2.53 -17.01 -9.82
C ARG A 69 3.59 -18.00 -10.29
N GLY A 70 3.16 -19.02 -11.03
CA GLY A 70 4.07 -20.07 -11.54
C GLY A 70 4.97 -19.62 -12.68
N ASP A 71 4.51 -18.71 -13.53
CA ASP A 71 5.30 -18.07 -14.58
C ASP A 71 6.31 -17.12 -13.93
N LEU A 72 5.90 -16.31 -12.94
CA LEU A 72 6.77 -15.36 -12.27
C LEU A 72 7.85 -16.07 -11.46
N ALA A 73 7.47 -17.11 -10.71
CA ALA A 73 8.42 -17.95 -9.99
C ALA A 73 9.47 -18.53 -10.95
N ARG A 74 9.05 -19.10 -12.10
CA ARG A 74 9.97 -19.61 -13.12
C ARG A 74 10.90 -18.54 -13.71
N ALA A 75 10.39 -17.34 -13.98
CA ALA A 75 11.21 -16.24 -14.49
C ALA A 75 12.26 -15.78 -13.46
N LEU A 76 11.88 -15.70 -12.19
CA LEU A 76 12.79 -15.41 -11.08
C LEU A 76 13.82 -16.53 -10.87
N GLU A 77 13.41 -17.78 -10.96
CA GLU A 77 14.32 -18.95 -10.90
C GLU A 77 15.35 -18.92 -12.04
N ASP A 78 14.93 -18.67 -13.29
CA ASP A 78 15.85 -18.53 -14.43
C ASP A 78 16.85 -17.38 -14.24
N LEU A 79 16.38 -16.23 -13.73
CA LEU A 79 17.26 -15.11 -13.38
C LEU A 79 18.29 -15.50 -12.30
N ALA A 80 17.85 -16.21 -11.25
CA ALA A 80 18.74 -16.68 -10.20
C ALA A 80 19.78 -17.66 -10.73
N ASP A 81 19.37 -18.61 -11.58
CA ASP A 81 20.26 -19.61 -12.17
C ASP A 81 21.29 -18.98 -13.10
N ARG A 82 20.90 -18.04 -13.96
CA ARG A 82 21.83 -17.29 -14.83
C ARG A 82 22.80 -16.44 -14.01
N LYS A 83 22.34 -15.86 -12.91
CA LYS A 83 23.22 -15.13 -11.98
C LYS A 83 24.23 -16.03 -11.30
N LYS A 84 23.80 -17.20 -10.80
CA LYS A 84 24.69 -18.21 -10.20
C LYS A 84 25.70 -18.76 -11.20
N ALA A 85 25.28 -18.94 -12.46
CA ALA A 85 26.14 -19.38 -13.56
C ALA A 85 27.13 -18.29 -14.04
N GLY A 86 26.96 -17.04 -13.59
CA GLY A 86 27.77 -15.90 -14.01
C GLY A 86 27.51 -15.43 -15.45
N THR A 87 26.46 -15.94 -16.09
CA THR A 87 26.06 -15.55 -17.45
C THR A 87 25.26 -14.25 -17.49
N LEU A 88 24.68 -13.86 -16.34
CA LEU A 88 23.97 -12.61 -16.15
C LEU A 88 24.39 -11.98 -14.82
N ASN A 89 24.53 -10.65 -14.78
CA ASN A 89 24.88 -9.94 -13.56
C ASN A 89 23.93 -8.76 -13.34
N PHE A 90 23.20 -8.78 -12.23
CA PHE A 90 22.28 -7.72 -11.80
C PHE A 90 22.30 -7.61 -10.28
N ASP A 91 22.01 -6.42 -9.75
CA ASP A 91 21.97 -6.13 -8.32
C ASP A 91 20.53 -6.13 -7.78
N ARG A 92 19.53 -5.85 -8.62
CA ARG A 92 18.10 -5.84 -8.25
C ARG A 92 17.19 -6.28 -9.40
N VAL A 93 15.95 -6.62 -9.06
CA VAL A 93 14.88 -6.89 -10.04
C VAL A 93 13.78 -5.83 -9.92
N VAL A 94 13.26 -5.37 -11.05
CA VAL A 94 12.03 -4.58 -11.11
C VAL A 94 10.98 -5.40 -11.87
N ILE A 95 9.81 -5.58 -11.26
CA ILE A 95 8.67 -6.25 -11.89
C ILE A 95 7.66 -5.16 -12.27
N GLU A 96 7.49 -4.89 -13.55
CA GLU A 96 6.37 -4.09 -14.03
C GLU A 96 5.12 -4.97 -14.10
N THR A 97 4.02 -4.46 -13.56
CA THR A 97 2.69 -5.09 -13.67
C THR A 97 1.81 -4.27 -14.62
N THR A 98 0.90 -4.92 -15.36
CA THR A 98 -0.03 -4.17 -16.21
C THR A 98 -0.86 -3.15 -15.43
N GLY A 99 -1.38 -2.15 -16.14
CA GLY A 99 -2.25 -1.15 -15.54
C GLY A 99 -3.52 -1.70 -14.87
N LEU A 100 -3.92 -2.93 -15.22
CA LEU A 100 -5.10 -3.61 -14.66
C LEU A 100 -4.72 -4.77 -13.73
N ALA A 101 -3.43 -4.97 -13.46
CA ALA A 101 -2.99 -6.04 -12.58
C ALA A 101 -3.16 -5.64 -11.10
N ASN A 102 -3.56 -6.64 -10.30
CA ASN A 102 -3.51 -6.55 -8.85
C ASN A 102 -2.10 -6.94 -8.36
N PRO A 103 -1.40 -6.09 -7.59
CA PRO A 103 -0.06 -6.41 -7.11
C PRO A 103 -0.03 -7.49 -6.00
N GLY A 104 -1.16 -7.79 -5.37
CA GLY A 104 -1.26 -8.78 -4.28
C GLY A 104 -0.74 -10.18 -4.65
N PRO A 105 -1.29 -10.85 -5.68
CA PRO A 105 -0.81 -12.15 -6.13
C PRO A 105 0.68 -12.18 -6.53
N VAL A 106 1.19 -11.10 -7.12
CA VAL A 106 2.61 -10.96 -7.47
C VAL A 106 3.46 -10.95 -6.19
N ALA A 107 3.07 -10.14 -5.20
CA ALA A 107 3.75 -10.04 -3.92
C ALA A 107 3.73 -11.34 -3.10
N GLN A 108 2.64 -12.11 -3.17
CA GLN A 108 2.52 -13.41 -2.48
C GLN A 108 3.55 -14.44 -2.95
N THR A 109 4.01 -14.36 -4.20
CA THR A 109 5.02 -15.28 -4.76
C THR A 109 6.27 -15.34 -3.88
N PHE A 110 6.71 -14.19 -3.35
CA PHE A 110 7.90 -14.08 -2.51
C PHE A 110 7.76 -14.71 -1.12
N PHE A 111 6.55 -15.08 -0.70
CA PHE A 111 6.28 -15.69 0.61
C PHE A 111 5.82 -17.14 0.51
N MET A 112 5.22 -17.53 -0.62
CA MET A 112 4.67 -18.86 -0.83
C MET A 112 5.65 -19.80 -1.54
N ASP A 113 6.58 -19.25 -2.32
CA ASP A 113 7.57 -20.02 -3.06
C ASP A 113 8.92 -19.99 -2.34
N ASN A 114 9.33 -21.14 -1.79
CA ASN A 114 10.57 -21.25 -1.02
C ASN A 114 11.81 -20.97 -1.87
N THR A 115 11.82 -21.39 -3.14
CA THR A 115 12.95 -21.16 -4.04
C THR A 115 13.13 -19.67 -4.28
N VAL A 116 12.03 -18.96 -4.52
CA VAL A 116 12.04 -17.51 -4.69
C VAL A 116 12.45 -16.82 -3.39
N ALA A 117 11.90 -17.24 -2.24
CA ALA A 117 12.19 -16.64 -0.93
C ALA A 117 13.65 -16.79 -0.48
N ASP A 118 14.35 -17.83 -0.92
CA ASP A 118 15.77 -18.06 -0.61
C ASP A 118 16.70 -17.08 -1.37
N GLU A 119 16.34 -16.70 -2.60
CA GLU A 119 17.19 -15.90 -3.48
C GLU A 119 16.77 -14.44 -3.56
N PHE A 120 15.48 -14.15 -3.46
CA PHE A 120 14.88 -12.83 -3.66
C PHE A 120 14.17 -12.32 -2.41
N LEU A 121 14.18 -11.00 -2.23
CA LEU A 121 13.44 -10.31 -1.18
C LEU A 121 12.59 -9.24 -1.83
N LEU A 122 11.27 -9.26 -1.59
CA LEU A 122 10.41 -8.16 -1.99
C LEU A 122 10.78 -6.90 -1.19
N ASP A 123 11.27 -5.88 -1.88
CA ASP A 123 11.70 -4.60 -1.30
C ASP A 123 10.48 -3.70 -1.08
N ALA A 124 9.71 -3.42 -2.14
CA ALA A 124 8.55 -2.53 -2.08
C ALA A 124 7.59 -2.72 -3.26
N ILE A 125 6.33 -2.32 -3.04
CA ILE A 125 5.35 -2.03 -4.09
C ILE A 125 5.30 -0.52 -4.28
N ILE A 126 5.65 -0.06 -5.47
CA ILE A 126 5.59 1.34 -5.87
C ILE A 126 4.40 1.52 -6.80
N THR A 127 3.49 2.42 -6.46
CA THR A 127 2.30 2.69 -7.24
C THR A 127 2.35 4.10 -7.83
N LEU A 128 2.26 4.18 -9.16
CA LEU A 128 2.12 5.43 -9.89
C LEU A 128 0.66 5.84 -10.00
N VAL A 129 0.38 7.10 -9.68
CA VAL A 129 -0.97 7.68 -9.67
C VAL A 129 -0.98 8.92 -10.56
N ASP A 130 -1.78 8.90 -11.63
CA ASP A 130 -1.93 10.04 -12.55
C ASP A 130 -2.79 11.13 -11.91
N ALA A 131 -2.21 12.28 -11.55
CA ALA A 131 -2.94 13.35 -10.85
C ALA A 131 -4.20 13.82 -11.58
N LYS A 132 -4.18 13.83 -12.93
CA LYS A 132 -5.29 14.32 -13.75
C LYS A 132 -6.48 13.37 -13.74
N HIS A 133 -6.22 12.07 -13.73
CA HIS A 133 -7.24 11.04 -13.93
C HIS A 133 -7.55 10.21 -12.67
N ALA A 134 -6.73 10.33 -11.62
CA ALA A 134 -6.80 9.47 -10.44
C ALA A 134 -8.16 9.45 -9.76
N ASN A 135 -8.80 10.61 -9.54
CA ASN A 135 -10.08 10.63 -8.81
C ASN A 135 -11.16 9.80 -9.53
N HIS A 136 -11.30 9.98 -10.84
CA HIS A 136 -12.22 9.21 -11.66
C HIS A 136 -11.85 7.72 -11.69
N GLN A 137 -10.57 7.42 -11.86
CA GLN A 137 -10.06 6.04 -11.89
C GLN A 137 -10.31 5.32 -10.56
N LEU A 138 -10.16 6.01 -9.42
CA LEU A 138 -10.43 5.47 -8.10
C LEU A 138 -11.93 5.24 -7.88
N ASP A 139 -12.80 6.09 -8.42
CA ASP A 139 -14.25 5.93 -8.34
C ASP A 139 -14.74 4.73 -9.19
N GLU A 140 -14.21 4.57 -10.40
CA GLU A 140 -14.70 3.56 -11.36
C GLU A 140 -14.06 2.18 -11.22
N HIS A 141 -12.83 2.10 -10.71
CA HIS A 141 -12.02 0.90 -10.81
C HIS A 141 -11.42 0.50 -9.46
N GLU A 142 -12.02 -0.55 -8.85
CA GLU A 142 -11.52 -1.14 -7.60
C GLU A 142 -10.04 -1.56 -7.69
N VAL A 143 -9.56 -1.96 -8.87
CA VAL A 143 -8.14 -2.32 -9.07
C VAL A 143 -7.20 -1.15 -8.76
N VAL A 144 -7.60 0.09 -9.04
CA VAL A 144 -6.79 1.28 -8.77
C VAL A 144 -6.72 1.51 -7.27
N GLN A 145 -7.85 1.39 -6.57
CA GLN A 145 -7.87 1.43 -5.11
C GLN A 145 -6.98 0.31 -4.52
N ARG A 146 -7.00 -0.91 -5.09
CA ARG A 146 -6.14 -2.02 -4.64
C ARG A 146 -4.67 -1.71 -4.85
N GLN A 147 -4.29 -1.16 -6.01
CA GLN A 147 -2.92 -0.72 -6.28
C GLN A 147 -2.45 0.33 -5.26
N VAL A 148 -3.33 1.25 -4.86
CA VAL A 148 -3.05 2.22 -3.78
C VAL A 148 -2.93 1.53 -2.43
N GLY A 149 -3.85 0.64 -2.07
CA GLY A 149 -3.87 -0.07 -0.78
C GLY A 149 -2.67 -1.00 -0.54
N PHE A 150 -2.06 -1.53 -1.61
CA PHE A 150 -0.85 -2.35 -1.52
C PHE A 150 0.47 -1.55 -1.54
N ALA A 151 0.43 -0.27 -1.87
CA ALA A 151 1.62 0.54 -2.05
C ALA A 151 2.42 0.69 -0.74
N ASP A 152 3.74 0.64 -0.84
CA ASP A 152 4.67 1.17 0.18
C ASP A 152 5.05 2.61 -0.13
N ARG A 153 4.97 2.99 -1.41
CA ARG A 153 5.23 4.35 -1.89
C ARG A 153 4.26 4.70 -3.01
N LEU A 154 3.72 5.91 -2.93
CA LEU A 154 2.86 6.48 -3.96
C LEU A 154 3.60 7.61 -4.67
N PHE A 155 3.68 7.52 -5.99
CA PHE A 155 4.19 8.59 -6.83
C PHE A 155 3.06 9.23 -7.60
N ILE A 156 2.77 10.48 -7.30
CA ILE A 156 1.80 11.27 -8.06
C ILE A 156 2.52 11.86 -9.26
N THR A 157 2.05 11.47 -10.45
CA THR A 157 2.59 11.90 -11.75
C THR A 157 1.67 12.92 -12.39
N LYS A 158 2.16 13.66 -13.39
CA LYS A 158 1.38 14.65 -14.16
C LYS A 158 0.68 15.72 -13.31
N SER A 159 1.28 16.07 -12.18
CA SER A 159 0.77 17.11 -11.28
C SER A 159 0.73 18.49 -11.92
N ASP A 160 1.48 18.71 -13.01
CA ASP A 160 1.47 19.91 -13.83
C ASP A 160 0.13 20.11 -14.59
N LEU A 161 -0.69 19.07 -14.69
CA LEU A 161 -1.98 19.11 -15.39
C LEU A 161 -3.17 19.44 -14.47
N VAL A 162 -2.93 19.64 -13.17
CA VAL A 162 -3.96 19.94 -12.17
C VAL A 162 -3.57 21.14 -11.33
N ASP A 163 -4.56 21.80 -10.74
CA ASP A 163 -4.30 22.88 -9.79
C ASP A 163 -3.91 22.33 -8.40
N ALA A 164 -3.45 23.22 -7.53
CA ALA A 164 -3.00 22.86 -6.18
C ALA A 164 -4.14 22.29 -5.31
N ALA A 165 -5.38 22.73 -5.50
CA ALA A 165 -6.51 22.27 -4.71
C ALA A 165 -6.91 20.83 -5.07
N ALA A 166 -6.94 20.52 -6.36
CA ALA A 166 -7.19 19.16 -6.86
C ALA A 166 -6.08 18.19 -6.44
N LEU A 167 -4.82 18.63 -6.49
CA LEU A 167 -3.68 17.83 -6.02
C LEU A 167 -3.75 17.54 -4.52
N ASP A 168 -4.11 18.53 -3.71
CA ASP A 168 -4.26 18.37 -2.26
C ASP A 168 -5.42 17.44 -1.91
N ALA A 169 -6.56 17.58 -2.58
CA ALA A 169 -7.71 16.68 -2.43
C ALA A 169 -7.34 15.23 -2.79
N LEU A 170 -6.58 15.01 -3.87
CA LEU A 170 -6.09 13.69 -4.24
C LEU A 170 -5.16 13.12 -3.16
N LYS A 171 -4.21 13.91 -2.64
CA LYS A 171 -3.32 13.48 -1.56
C LYS A 171 -4.12 13.04 -0.33
N HIS A 172 -5.09 13.85 0.08
CA HIS A 172 -5.94 13.54 1.22
C HIS A 172 -6.70 12.21 1.03
N ARG A 173 -7.27 12.00 -0.17
CA ARG A 173 -7.94 10.74 -0.52
C ARG A 173 -7.00 9.54 -0.48
N LEU A 174 -5.80 9.67 -1.04
CA LEU A 174 -4.79 8.61 -1.03
C LEU A 174 -4.30 8.27 0.40
N VAL A 175 -4.12 9.27 1.26
CA VAL A 175 -3.78 9.05 2.68
C VAL A 175 -4.88 8.30 3.41
N HIS A 176 -6.15 8.64 3.15
CA HIS A 176 -7.29 7.94 3.75
C HIS A 176 -7.34 6.45 3.36
N MET A 177 -7.03 6.12 2.10
CA MET A 177 -6.92 4.73 1.63
C MET A 177 -5.70 4.01 2.20
N ASN A 178 -4.53 4.65 2.16
CA ASN A 178 -3.26 4.06 2.57
C ASN A 178 -2.37 5.09 3.29
N PRO A 179 -2.50 5.21 4.62
CA PRO A 179 -1.73 6.15 5.41
C PRO A 179 -0.28 5.71 5.61
N ARG A 180 0.06 4.47 5.23
CA ARG A 180 1.42 3.94 5.34
C ARG A 180 2.30 4.34 4.16
N ALA A 181 1.69 4.55 2.99
CA ALA A 181 2.45 4.85 1.79
C ALA A 181 2.83 6.31 1.76
N ALA A 182 4.13 6.58 1.86
CA ALA A 182 4.61 7.94 1.69
C ALA A 182 4.32 8.43 0.26
N ILE A 183 3.71 9.62 0.15
CA ILE A 183 3.29 10.21 -1.11
C ILE A 183 4.35 11.20 -1.56
N LYS A 184 4.85 11.04 -2.79
CA LYS A 184 5.73 12.02 -3.44
C LYS A 184 5.17 12.43 -4.78
N VAL A 185 5.10 13.74 -4.99
CA VAL A 185 4.80 14.30 -6.30
C VAL A 185 6.09 14.25 -7.12
N VAL A 186 6.04 13.63 -8.29
CA VAL A 186 7.20 13.43 -9.14
C VAL A 186 6.94 13.96 -10.53
N ASN A 187 7.93 14.71 -11.02
CA ASN A 187 8.13 14.88 -12.44
C ASN A 187 9.29 13.96 -12.84
N PHE A 188 9.02 12.96 -13.68
CA PHE A 188 10.04 12.00 -14.07
C PHE A 188 11.16 12.61 -14.93
N GLY A 189 11.11 13.88 -15.30
CA GLY A 189 12.31 14.58 -15.78
C GLY A 189 13.37 14.80 -14.70
N ASP A 190 12.97 14.94 -13.42
CA ASP A 190 13.81 15.53 -12.36
C ASP A 190 13.98 14.66 -11.09
N ALA A 191 13.18 13.60 -10.91
CA ALA A 191 13.22 12.79 -9.68
C ALA A 191 14.51 11.96 -9.52
N ASP A 192 15.20 12.00 -8.38
CA ASP A 192 16.37 11.12 -8.13
C ASP A 192 15.92 9.64 -8.02
N ILE A 193 16.47 8.77 -8.88
CA ILE A 193 16.19 7.33 -8.90
C ILE A 193 16.62 6.66 -7.59
N LYS A 194 17.61 7.20 -6.89
CA LYS A 194 18.05 6.64 -5.60
C LYS A 194 16.95 6.69 -4.54
N GLU A 195 16.00 7.61 -4.66
CA GLU A 195 14.87 7.73 -3.75
C GLU A 195 13.70 6.77 -4.11
N ILE A 196 13.80 6.06 -5.23
CA ILE A 196 12.77 5.11 -5.70
C ILE A 196 12.98 3.74 -5.06
N PHE A 197 14.21 3.38 -4.71
CA PHE A 197 14.60 2.05 -4.28
C PHE A 197 14.98 1.97 -2.79
N ASP A 198 15.07 0.74 -2.27
CA ASP A 198 15.55 0.40 -0.92
C ASP A 198 14.65 0.92 0.21
N LEU A 199 13.34 0.91 -0.05
CA LEU A 199 12.31 1.32 0.91
C LEU A 199 12.09 0.29 2.03
N ARG A 200 12.51 -0.96 1.85
CA ARG A 200 12.37 -2.06 2.82
C ARG A 200 10.93 -2.23 3.35
N GLY A 201 9.94 -2.03 2.49
CA GLY A 201 8.52 -2.11 2.80
C GLY A 201 8.07 -3.48 3.33
N PHE A 202 8.79 -4.56 2.97
CA PHE A 202 8.45 -5.94 3.34
C PHE A 202 9.59 -6.70 4.04
N ASN A 203 10.32 -6.06 4.96
CA ASN A 203 11.38 -6.75 5.67
C ASN A 203 10.80 -7.74 6.71
N LEU A 204 10.43 -8.94 6.27
CA LEU A 204 9.95 -10.04 7.13
C LEU A 204 11.11 -10.84 7.75
N ASN A 205 12.28 -10.88 7.10
CA ASN A 205 13.36 -11.83 7.43
C ASN A 205 14.68 -11.19 7.89
N SER A 206 14.77 -9.89 8.13
CA SER A 206 15.99 -9.31 8.71
C SER A 206 15.73 -8.08 9.55
N LYS A 207 15.50 -8.30 10.86
CA LYS A 207 15.33 -7.26 11.89
C LYS A 207 14.35 -6.17 11.42
N LEU A 208 13.07 -6.37 11.76
CA LEU A 208 12.05 -5.32 11.66
C LEU A 208 12.51 -4.06 12.41
N GLU A 209 13.24 -3.20 11.71
CA GLU A 209 13.55 -1.85 12.13
C GLU A 209 12.22 -1.12 12.13
N ILE A 210 11.82 -0.69 13.31
CA ILE A 210 10.60 0.08 13.49
C ILE A 210 10.87 1.43 12.84
N ASP A 211 10.06 1.74 11.83
CA ASP A 211 10.00 3.08 11.29
C ASP A 211 9.74 4.06 12.46
N PRO A 212 10.67 4.99 12.77
CA PRO A 212 10.54 5.89 13.91
C PRO A 212 9.23 6.68 13.90
N ASP A 213 8.76 7.03 12.71
CA ASP A 213 7.55 7.81 12.51
C ASP A 213 6.28 6.96 12.73
N PHE A 214 6.40 5.63 12.65
CA PHE A 214 5.24 4.76 12.88
C PHE A 214 4.69 4.88 14.30
N LEU A 215 5.54 5.03 15.32
CA LEU A 215 5.10 5.21 16.72
C LEU A 215 4.91 6.68 17.11
N ALA A 216 5.21 7.63 16.22
CA ALA A 216 4.96 9.04 16.48
C ALA A 216 3.45 9.29 16.66
N GLU A 217 3.14 10.22 17.57
CA GLU A 217 1.78 10.75 17.73
C GLU A 217 1.50 11.66 16.52
N ASP A 218 0.66 11.19 15.61
CA ASP A 218 0.12 12.04 14.56
C ASP A 218 -1.02 12.86 15.18
N ASP A 219 -0.79 14.17 15.40
CA ASP A 219 -1.76 15.16 15.91
C ASP A 219 -2.97 15.43 14.97
N HIS A 220 -3.16 14.58 13.95
CA HIS A 220 -4.29 14.65 13.03
C HIS A 220 -5.32 13.57 13.38
N ASP A 221 -5.95 13.72 14.55
CA ASP A 221 -7.19 13.03 14.86
C ASP A 221 -8.28 13.55 13.90
N HIS A 222 -8.53 12.79 12.83
CA HIS A 222 -9.82 12.81 12.17
C HIS A 222 -10.78 12.04 13.06
N ASP A 223 -11.26 12.70 14.11
CA ASP A 223 -12.40 12.24 14.90
C ASP A 223 -13.57 12.02 13.94
N HIS A 224 -13.85 10.75 13.66
CA HIS A 224 -15.17 10.34 13.20
C HIS A 224 -16.12 10.45 14.40
N ALA A 225 -16.50 11.69 14.71
CA ALA A 225 -17.61 11.96 15.59
C ALA A 225 -18.84 11.33 14.94
N ALA A 226 -19.31 10.25 15.55
CA ALA A 226 -20.59 9.64 15.25
C ALA A 226 -21.66 10.73 15.38
N HIS A 227 -22.22 11.14 14.24
CA HIS A 227 -23.45 11.92 14.25
C HIS A 227 -24.58 10.97 14.62
N ASP A 228 -24.96 11.00 15.90
CA ASP A 228 -26.23 10.46 16.39
C ASP A 228 -27.37 11.10 15.59
N HIS A 229 -27.95 10.34 14.67
CA HIS A 229 -29.24 10.68 14.08
C HIS A 229 -30.34 10.26 15.06
N ALA A 230 -30.67 11.17 15.98
CA ALA A 230 -31.93 11.14 16.69
C ALA A 230 -33.06 11.44 15.69
N HIS A 231 -33.79 10.41 15.28
CA HIS A 231 -35.08 10.56 14.64
C HIS A 231 -36.14 10.79 15.74
N ASP A 232 -36.54 12.05 15.92
CA ASP A 232 -37.82 12.40 16.55
C ASP A 232 -38.79 12.79 15.43
N ASP A 233 -39.75 11.92 15.15
CA ASP A 233 -40.90 12.22 14.27
C ASP A 233 -42.04 12.82 15.12
N ASP A 234 -42.47 14.03 14.72
CA ASP A 234 -43.85 14.57 14.64
C ASP A 234 -44.85 14.37 15.80
N HIS A 235 -45.73 15.30 16.22
CA HIS A 235 -46.19 16.64 15.87
C HIS A 235 -47.05 17.14 17.06
N ASP A 236 -47.17 18.45 17.34
CA ASP A 236 -48.47 19.14 17.40
C ASP A 236 -48.41 20.63 17.81
N HIS A 237 -49.33 21.38 17.21
CA HIS A 237 -49.62 22.82 17.22
C HIS A 237 -49.40 23.66 18.50
N ALA A 238 -48.92 24.91 18.33
CA ALA A 238 -49.72 26.14 18.55
C ALA A 238 -48.89 27.46 18.51
N THR A 239 -49.32 28.38 17.63
CA THR A 239 -49.32 29.86 17.75
C THR A 239 -48.15 30.60 18.42
N CYS A 240 -47.45 31.46 17.66
CA CYS A 240 -47.41 32.93 17.84
C CYS A 240 -46.39 33.56 16.88
N GLY A 241 -46.78 34.64 16.20
CA GLY A 241 -45.93 35.34 15.23
C GLY A 241 -44.84 36.18 15.89
N HIS A 242 -43.68 36.27 15.23
CA HIS A 242 -42.85 37.46 15.23
C HIS A 242 -42.05 37.54 13.93
N ASP A 243 -42.18 38.71 13.33
CA ASP A 243 -41.54 39.23 12.13
C ASP A 243 -40.11 39.64 12.48
N HIS A 244 -39.08 39.03 11.87
CA HIS A 244 -37.73 39.60 11.84
C HIS A 244 -36.97 39.13 10.59
N SER A 245 -36.88 40.07 9.65
CA SER A 245 -35.87 40.14 8.59
C SER A 245 -34.47 40.28 9.17
N HIS A 246 -33.58 39.33 8.86
CA HIS A 246 -32.14 39.53 8.93
C HIS A 246 -31.46 38.88 7.72
N ASP A 247 -31.09 39.73 6.76
CA ASP A 247 -30.09 39.44 5.74
C ASP A 247 -28.75 39.20 6.43
N HIS A 248 -28.26 37.96 6.34
CA HIS A 248 -26.85 37.66 6.53
C HIS A 248 -26.37 36.80 5.36
N GLU A 249 -25.77 37.47 4.38
CA GLU A 249 -24.84 36.84 3.43
C GLU A 249 -23.67 36.23 4.22
N HIS A 250 -23.79 34.96 4.55
CA HIS A 250 -22.62 34.13 4.81
C HIS A 250 -22.33 33.34 3.55
N GLY A 251 -21.36 33.83 2.77
CA GLY A 251 -20.70 33.06 1.72
C GLY A 251 -19.95 31.89 2.37
N HIS A 252 -20.68 30.83 2.68
CA HIS A 252 -20.08 29.55 2.98
C HIS A 252 -19.52 29.01 1.67
N ALA A 253 -18.20 29.06 1.56
CA ALA A 253 -17.48 28.22 0.61
C ALA A 253 -17.98 26.79 0.85
N ASN A 254 -18.66 26.25 -0.16
CA ASN A 254 -19.03 24.84 -0.19
C ASN A 254 -17.74 24.02 -0.08
N HIS A 255 -17.41 23.59 1.13
CA HIS A 255 -16.59 22.40 1.32
C HIS A 255 -17.44 21.23 0.82
N HIS A 256 -17.41 21.01 -0.49
CA HIS A 256 -17.83 19.76 -1.09
C HIS A 256 -16.88 18.70 -0.55
N HIS A 257 -17.22 18.12 0.60
CA HIS A 257 -16.74 16.79 0.96
C HIS A 257 -17.33 15.87 -0.10
N ALA A 258 -16.61 15.68 -1.20
CA ALA A 258 -16.90 14.65 -2.16
C ALA A 258 -16.88 13.34 -1.37
N HIS A 259 -18.06 12.81 -1.07
CA HIS A 259 -18.24 11.50 -0.48
C HIS A 259 -17.80 10.49 -1.53
N HIS A 260 -16.50 10.21 -1.56
CA HIS A 260 -15.96 9.12 -2.35
C HIS A 260 -16.33 7.82 -1.64
N ASP A 261 -17.08 6.95 -2.33
CA ASP A 261 -17.43 5.62 -1.83
C ASP A 261 -16.25 4.65 -2.08
N ASP A 262 -15.13 4.97 -1.44
CA ASP A 262 -13.92 4.18 -1.53
C ASP A 262 -14.12 2.88 -0.73
N LYS A 263 -14.09 1.74 -1.44
CA LYS A 263 -14.21 0.42 -0.81
C LYS A 263 -13.00 0.10 0.05
N ILE A 264 -11.82 0.59 -0.34
CA ILE A 264 -10.58 0.41 0.41
C ILE A 264 -10.45 1.52 1.43
N LYS A 265 -10.39 1.11 2.69
CA LYS A 265 -10.23 1.99 3.84
C LYS A 265 -9.11 1.47 4.72
N SER A 266 -8.56 2.40 5.49
CA SER A 266 -7.60 2.09 6.53
C SER A 266 -8.16 2.49 7.89
N PHE A 267 -7.76 1.75 8.93
CA PHE A 267 -8.02 2.17 10.30
C PHE A 267 -6.85 1.77 11.19
N VAL A 268 -6.70 2.50 12.29
CA VAL A 268 -5.61 2.32 13.25
C VAL A 268 -6.20 1.92 14.61
N PHE A 269 -5.65 0.85 15.19
CA PHE A 269 -5.91 0.45 16.56
C PHE A 269 -4.72 0.89 17.43
N ARG A 270 -5.01 1.57 18.55
CA ARG A 270 -4.02 2.01 19.54
C ARG A 270 -4.40 1.50 20.92
N SER A 271 -3.42 1.08 21.71
CA SER A 271 -3.65 0.67 23.10
C SER A 271 -2.39 0.78 23.95
N ASP A 272 -2.52 1.28 25.16
CA ASP A 272 -1.45 1.27 26.17
C ASP A 272 -1.41 -0.01 27.02
N ARG A 273 -2.33 -0.95 26.75
CA ARG A 273 -2.43 -2.22 27.46
C ARG A 273 -1.68 -3.31 26.72
N ALA A 274 -1.21 -4.30 27.48
CA ALA A 274 -0.54 -5.46 26.91
C ALA A 274 -1.56 -6.40 26.25
N PHE A 275 -1.17 -7.05 25.16
CA PHE A 275 -1.90 -8.16 24.58
C PHE A 275 -1.56 -9.48 25.27
N ASP A 276 -2.56 -10.35 25.40
CA ASP A 276 -2.34 -11.77 25.66
C ASP A 276 -1.93 -12.47 24.34
N PRO A 277 -0.76 -13.14 24.29
CA PRO A 277 -0.27 -13.74 23.05
C PRO A 277 -1.22 -14.75 22.41
N ASN A 278 -1.79 -15.66 23.20
CA ASN A 278 -2.62 -16.73 22.67
C ASN A 278 -3.95 -16.18 22.14
N ARG A 279 -4.57 -15.26 22.89
CA ARG A 279 -5.84 -14.63 22.47
C ARG A 279 -5.66 -13.82 21.20
N LEU A 280 -4.54 -13.11 21.07
CA LEU A 280 -4.23 -12.34 19.87
C LEU A 280 -3.98 -13.25 18.66
N GLU A 281 -3.23 -14.33 18.84
CA GLU A 281 -2.95 -15.31 17.77
C GLU A 281 -4.23 -15.97 17.26
N ASP A 282 -5.08 -16.48 18.16
CA ASP A 282 -6.37 -17.08 17.81
C ASP A 282 -7.28 -16.09 17.06
N PHE A 283 -7.34 -14.86 17.55
CA PHE A 283 -8.17 -13.82 16.94
C PHE A 283 -7.68 -13.43 15.55
N LEU A 284 -6.38 -13.11 15.39
CA LEU A 284 -5.81 -12.75 14.10
C LEU A 284 -5.89 -13.92 13.10
N GLY A 285 -5.70 -15.16 13.55
CA GLY A 285 -5.88 -16.35 12.73
C GLY A 285 -7.30 -16.47 12.16
N GLY A 286 -8.32 -16.24 13.01
CA GLY A 286 -9.72 -16.22 12.58
C GLY A 286 -10.02 -15.09 11.60
N ILE A 287 -9.50 -13.88 11.85
CA ILE A 287 -9.64 -12.74 10.95
C ILE A 287 -9.00 -13.02 9.58
N LEU A 288 -7.81 -13.64 9.54
CA LEU A 288 -7.13 -13.99 8.29
C LEU A 288 -7.90 -15.07 7.51
N GLN A 289 -8.50 -16.03 8.20
CA GLN A 289 -9.29 -17.07 7.56
C GLN A 289 -10.56 -16.52 6.89
N ILE A 290 -11.22 -15.55 7.52
CA ILE A 290 -12.50 -15.00 7.05
C ILE A 290 -12.29 -13.82 6.08
N TYR A 291 -11.38 -12.90 6.43
CA TYR A 291 -11.19 -11.61 5.75
C TYR A 291 -9.85 -11.50 5.03
N GLY A 292 -9.04 -12.57 4.98
CA GLY A 292 -7.70 -12.52 4.40
C GLY A 292 -7.66 -12.05 2.94
N GLU A 293 -8.72 -12.28 2.15
CA GLU A 293 -8.80 -11.75 0.78
C GLU A 293 -9.11 -10.25 0.69
N ARG A 294 -9.73 -9.71 1.76
CA ARG A 294 -10.10 -8.30 1.88
C ARG A 294 -9.02 -7.50 2.57
N LEU A 295 -8.21 -8.14 3.41
CA LEU A 295 -6.98 -7.56 3.94
C LEU A 295 -6.00 -7.38 2.79
N LEU A 296 -5.49 -6.17 2.60
CA LEU A 296 -4.46 -5.89 1.60
C LEU A 296 -3.12 -5.78 2.30
N ARG A 297 -3.08 -4.94 3.33
CA ARG A 297 -1.88 -4.63 4.09
C ARG A 297 -2.22 -4.42 5.55
N TYR A 298 -1.39 -4.96 6.42
CA TYR A 298 -1.47 -4.66 7.85
C TYR A 298 -0.10 -4.75 8.47
N LYS A 299 0.14 -3.92 9.47
CA LYS A 299 1.38 -3.90 10.25
C LYS A 299 1.07 -3.36 11.63
N GLY A 300 1.81 -3.81 12.62
CA GLY A 300 1.80 -3.14 13.89
C GLY A 300 2.98 -3.47 14.77
N VAL A 301 3.14 -2.62 15.76
CA VAL A 301 4.04 -2.79 16.90
C VAL A 301 3.16 -3.12 18.08
N LEU A 302 3.47 -4.19 18.79
CA LEU A 302 2.66 -4.77 19.84
C LEU A 302 3.40 -4.74 21.16
N PHE A 303 2.70 -4.29 22.19
CA PHE A 303 3.06 -4.52 23.58
C PHE A 303 2.45 -5.85 24.03
N MET A 304 3.29 -6.87 24.22
CA MET A 304 2.86 -8.22 24.59
C MET A 304 3.14 -8.50 26.07
N LYS A 305 2.21 -9.19 26.74
CA LYS A 305 2.38 -9.62 28.13
C LYS A 305 3.58 -10.55 28.26
N GLY A 306 4.47 -10.26 29.20
CA GLY A 306 5.64 -11.09 29.49
C GLY A 306 6.81 -10.94 28.51
N VAL A 307 6.73 -10.01 27.55
CA VAL A 307 7.80 -9.74 26.58
C VAL A 307 8.39 -8.36 26.84
N ASP A 308 9.71 -8.29 27.04
CA ASP A 308 10.45 -7.03 27.29
C ASP A 308 10.88 -6.32 25.98
N ARG A 309 10.53 -6.91 24.85
CA ARG A 309 10.77 -6.41 23.49
C ARG A 309 9.48 -6.02 22.80
N LYS A 310 9.62 -5.13 21.83
CA LYS A 310 8.57 -4.81 20.87
C LYS A 310 8.36 -6.02 19.97
N VAL A 311 7.12 -6.47 19.82
CA VAL A 311 6.77 -7.48 18.81
C VAL A 311 6.26 -6.73 17.60
N VAL A 312 6.85 -6.95 16.44
CA VAL A 312 6.38 -6.34 15.19
C VAL A 312 5.75 -7.44 14.37
N PHE A 313 4.54 -7.21 13.89
CA PHE A 313 3.88 -8.08 12.94
C PHE A 313 3.57 -7.30 11.68
N GLN A 314 3.55 -7.99 10.56
CA GLN A 314 3.10 -7.44 9.29
C GLN A 314 2.53 -8.54 8.42
N GLY A 315 1.69 -8.14 7.48
CA GLY A 315 1.20 -9.06 6.50
C GLY A 315 0.61 -8.41 5.27
N VAL A 316 0.46 -9.28 4.29
CA VAL A 316 0.08 -8.97 2.92
C VAL A 316 -0.96 -10.01 2.58
N HIS A 317 -2.22 -9.59 2.50
CA HIS A 317 -3.32 -10.50 2.27
C HIS A 317 -3.46 -11.57 3.37
N GLN A 318 -3.40 -12.85 3.03
CA GLN A 318 -3.46 -13.95 3.98
C GLN A 318 -2.10 -14.26 4.63
N MET A 319 -1.01 -13.67 4.15
CA MET A 319 0.34 -13.95 4.65
C MET A 319 0.66 -13.01 5.81
N MET A 320 0.89 -13.58 6.99
CA MET A 320 1.32 -12.86 8.19
C MET A 320 2.66 -13.39 8.68
N GLY A 321 3.51 -12.48 9.16
CA GLY A 321 4.70 -12.84 9.93
C GLY A 321 4.90 -11.89 11.10
N SER A 322 5.64 -12.37 12.10
CA SER A 322 5.97 -11.62 13.31
C SER A 322 7.42 -11.85 13.73
N ASP A 323 8.07 -10.81 14.25
CA ASP A 323 9.43 -10.89 14.79
C ASP A 323 9.58 -10.03 16.05
N LEU A 324 10.62 -10.33 16.85
CA LEU A 324 11.03 -9.54 18.00
C LEU A 324 11.95 -8.40 17.54
N ALA A 325 11.49 -7.18 17.73
CA ALA A 325 12.28 -5.99 17.44
C ALA A 325 13.08 -5.51 18.68
N ALA A 326 13.37 -4.22 18.74
CA ALA A 326 14.12 -3.61 19.82
C ALA A 326 13.47 -3.83 21.20
N LYS A 327 14.31 -3.86 22.24
CA LYS A 327 13.82 -3.79 23.62
C LYS A 327 13.09 -2.47 23.85
N TRP A 328 12.03 -2.51 24.65
CA TRP A 328 11.39 -1.30 25.15
C TRP A 328 12.40 -0.49 25.96
N GLN A 329 12.57 0.79 25.66
CA GLN A 329 13.47 1.63 26.44
C GLN A 329 12.87 1.95 27.82
N PRO A 330 13.67 2.15 28.88
CA PRO A 330 13.14 2.39 30.23
C PRO A 330 12.23 3.62 30.35
N ILE A 331 12.45 4.63 29.50
CA ILE A 331 11.71 5.90 29.48
C ILE A 331 10.55 5.84 28.47
N GLU A 332 10.54 4.86 27.58
CA GLU A 332 9.55 4.73 26.52
C GLU A 332 8.24 4.15 27.08
N LYS A 333 7.12 4.82 26.78
CA LYS A 333 5.79 4.30 27.09
C LYS A 333 5.51 3.10 26.20
N LYS A 334 5.26 1.95 26.80
CA LYS A 334 4.87 0.74 26.06
C LYS A 334 3.45 0.93 25.53
N ASN A 335 3.30 0.83 24.23
CA ASN A 335 2.02 0.92 23.56
C ASN A 335 1.98 -0.06 22.38
N SER A 336 0.77 -0.27 21.89
CA SER A 336 0.50 -1.01 20.66
C SER A 336 -0.10 -0.04 19.65
N LYS A 337 0.39 -0.10 18.41
CA LYS A 337 -0.20 0.58 17.25
C LYS A 337 -0.28 -0.42 16.11
N MET A 338 -1.48 -0.64 15.59
CA MET A 338 -1.75 -1.55 14.48
C MET A 338 -2.50 -0.77 13.41
N VAL A 339 -2.13 -0.93 12.15
CA VAL A 339 -2.86 -0.37 11.02
C VAL A 339 -3.32 -1.50 10.13
N PHE A 340 -4.58 -1.44 9.72
CA PHE A 340 -5.21 -2.37 8.80
C PHE A 340 -5.67 -1.60 7.57
N ILE A 341 -5.36 -2.12 6.39
CA ILE A 341 -5.78 -1.58 5.10
C ILE A 341 -6.50 -2.71 4.39
N GLY A 342 -7.75 -2.49 4.04
CA GLY A 342 -8.54 -3.52 3.36
C GLY A 342 -9.83 -3.02 2.77
N ILE A 343 -10.51 -3.95 2.09
CA ILE A 343 -11.74 -3.70 1.35
C ILE A 343 -12.92 -4.00 2.27
N GLU A 344 -13.71 -2.98 2.61
CA GLU A 344 -14.92 -3.11 3.42
C GLU A 344 -14.70 -4.01 4.65
N LEU A 345 -13.63 -3.73 5.39
CA LEU A 345 -13.31 -4.48 6.61
C LEU A 345 -14.32 -4.14 7.71
N PRO A 346 -14.77 -5.11 8.52
CA PRO A 346 -15.65 -4.85 9.65
C PRO A 346 -14.83 -4.24 10.79
N GLN A 347 -14.59 -2.93 10.71
CA GLN A 347 -13.72 -2.18 11.63
C GLN A 347 -14.12 -2.39 13.09
N ASP A 348 -15.39 -2.23 13.44
CA ASP A 348 -15.87 -2.36 14.82
C ASP A 348 -15.60 -3.75 15.38
N LEU A 349 -15.89 -4.80 14.60
CA LEU A 349 -15.62 -6.18 14.98
C LEU A 349 -14.12 -6.42 15.21
N ILE A 350 -13.26 -5.85 14.36
CA ILE A 350 -11.82 -5.99 14.50
C ILE A 350 -11.32 -5.26 15.75
N ILE A 351 -11.78 -4.03 15.98
CA ILE A 351 -11.42 -3.22 17.15
C ILE A 351 -11.90 -3.89 18.45
N ASP A 352 -13.13 -4.38 18.49
CA ASP A 352 -13.70 -5.05 19.66
C ASP A 352 -12.96 -6.35 19.97
N GLY A 353 -12.66 -7.14 18.94
CA GLY A 353 -11.89 -8.37 19.08
C GLY A 353 -10.46 -8.13 19.58
N LEU A 354 -9.77 -7.12 19.04
CA LEU A 354 -8.45 -6.71 19.55
C LEU A 354 -8.53 -6.22 20.99
N THR A 355 -9.53 -5.40 21.32
CA THR A 355 -9.75 -4.89 22.67
C THR A 355 -9.98 -6.03 23.66
N ALA A 356 -10.73 -7.05 23.25
CA ALA A 356 -10.94 -8.23 24.06
C ALA A 356 -9.59 -8.90 24.41
N CYS A 357 -8.65 -9.00 23.46
CA CYS A 357 -7.34 -9.65 23.67
C CYS A 357 -6.37 -8.90 24.62
N LEU A 358 -6.71 -7.69 25.07
CA LEU A 358 -5.90 -6.93 26.02
C LEU A 358 -6.04 -7.45 27.47
N VAL A 359 -4.97 -7.31 28.26
CA VAL A 359 -4.85 -7.77 29.65
C VAL A 359 -4.26 -6.73 30.59
#